data_AF-A0A6G7PCZ8-F1
#
_entry.id   AF-A0A6G7PCZ8-F1
#
_cell.length_a   1.000
_cell.length_b   1.000
_cell.length_c   1.000
_cell.angle_alpha   90.00
_cell.angle_beta   90.00
_cell.angle_gamma   90.00
#
_symmetry.space_group_name_H-M   'P 1'
#
loop_
_entity.id
_entity.type
_entity.pdbx_description
1 polymer ?
#
loop_
_entity_poly.entity_id
_entity_poly.type
_entity_poly.pdbx_seq_one_letter_code
_entity_poly.pdbx_strand_id
1 'polypeptide(L)'
;MAFEPPRRLVRALGETAPDGGDWLEKLPGTVRQAVALRELTVERVQVPGGRSSLVVLVRRPDGTPAVLKLAPPRARPESERAALAQWAGRGAVQLLEDDAPDGALLLERLHPDVSVRSLPEAKALLEAAGTLRRLWVAPPQGHTFETVAGRTGRQAAAMRASAEADAEVAPLVEVALAAREELLAAPPEERLLHGTFRQSKVLAGDRMPWLAVGPDPVVGECAFDLARLVRDRVEDLIAQPSGAATTRRRVKRLAESLDVDQERLRGWTLFRAVESGVRARRVGRARDAELLLEFAGWL
;
A
#
# COMPACT_ATOMS: atom_id res chain seq x y z
N MET A 1 -15.88 27.42 -0.14
CA MET A 1 -15.00 26.76 -1.14
C MET A 1 -15.76 25.59 -1.73
N ALA A 2 -16.07 25.62 -3.04
CA ALA A 2 -16.61 24.45 -3.73
C ALA A 2 -15.45 23.47 -3.90
N PHE A 3 -15.58 22.28 -3.30
CA PHE A 3 -14.55 21.25 -3.28
C PHE A 3 -15.04 20.09 -4.16
N GLU A 4 -14.26 19.73 -5.18
CA GLU A 4 -14.53 18.56 -6.02
C GLU A 4 -13.47 17.48 -5.74
N PRO A 5 -13.88 16.22 -5.44
CA PRO A 5 -12.92 15.14 -5.22
C PRO A 5 -12.13 14.83 -6.49
N PRO A 6 -10.83 14.48 -6.40
CA PRO A 6 -10.05 14.12 -7.57
C PRO A 6 -10.69 12.95 -8.35
N ARG A 7 -10.76 13.06 -9.68
CA ARG A 7 -11.36 12.02 -10.57
C ARG A 7 -10.80 10.62 -10.32
N ARG A 8 -9.50 10.53 -10.00
CA ARG A 8 -8.84 9.26 -9.68
C ARG A 8 -9.41 8.59 -8.43
N LEU A 9 -9.73 9.38 -7.40
CA LEU A 9 -10.32 8.89 -6.17
C LEU A 9 -11.73 8.37 -6.46
N VAL A 10 -12.56 9.17 -7.14
CA VAL A 10 -13.94 8.79 -7.50
C VAL A 10 -13.97 7.48 -8.27
N ARG A 11 -13.17 7.36 -9.33
CA ARG A 11 -13.06 6.12 -10.12
C ARG A 11 -12.62 4.93 -9.27
N ALA A 12 -11.56 5.08 -8.47
CA ALA A 12 -11.02 3.98 -7.68
C ALA A 12 -11.98 3.50 -6.58
N LEU A 13 -12.77 4.40 -6.01
CA LEU A 13 -13.78 4.02 -5.03
C LEU A 13 -14.95 3.28 -5.69
N GLY A 14 -15.41 3.72 -6.87
CA GLY A 14 -16.46 3.03 -7.64
C GLY A 14 -16.05 1.62 -8.10
N GLU A 15 -14.77 1.40 -8.44
CA GLU A 15 -14.24 0.06 -8.77
C GLU A 15 -14.29 -0.94 -7.60
N THR A 16 -14.36 -0.45 -6.35
CA THR A 16 -14.20 -1.27 -5.14
C THR A 16 -15.43 -1.29 -4.24
N ALA A 17 -16.35 -0.35 -4.41
CA ALA A 17 -17.63 -0.30 -3.72
C ALA A 17 -18.61 0.54 -4.57
N PRO A 18 -19.54 -0.10 -5.31
CA PRO A 18 -20.59 0.60 -6.04
C PRO A 18 -21.40 1.54 -5.12
N ASP A 19 -21.59 1.15 -3.86
CA ASP A 19 -22.31 1.91 -2.83
C ASP A 19 -21.45 2.98 -2.14
N GLY A 20 -20.23 3.24 -2.63
CA GLY A 20 -19.32 4.26 -2.08
C GLY A 20 -19.80 5.72 -2.26
N GLY A 21 -20.96 5.93 -2.89
CA GLY A 21 -21.57 7.23 -3.18
C GLY A 21 -21.78 8.06 -1.91
N ASP A 22 -22.36 7.48 -0.88
CA ASP A 22 -22.69 8.18 0.38
C ASP A 22 -21.49 8.90 1.02
N TRP A 23 -20.29 8.29 0.97
CA TRP A 23 -19.09 8.92 1.52
C TRP A 23 -18.61 10.08 0.65
N LEU A 24 -18.62 9.91 -0.68
CA LEU A 24 -18.22 10.95 -1.63
C LEU A 24 -19.17 12.16 -1.59
N GLU A 25 -20.46 11.92 -1.43
CA GLU A 25 -21.48 12.96 -1.28
C GLU A 25 -21.30 13.78 0.00
N LYS A 26 -20.95 13.12 1.11
CA LYS A 26 -20.71 13.78 2.41
C LYS A 26 -19.34 14.43 2.51
N LEU A 27 -18.37 14.03 1.66
CA LEU A 27 -16.98 14.43 1.72
C LEU A 27 -16.75 15.96 1.76
N PRO A 28 -17.41 16.81 0.95
CA PRO A 28 -17.24 18.25 1.06
C PRO A 28 -17.62 18.81 2.45
N GLY A 29 -18.65 18.23 3.09
CA GLY A 29 -19.05 18.57 4.44
C GLY A 29 -18.02 18.12 5.47
N THR A 30 -17.56 16.87 5.38
CA THR A 30 -16.53 16.32 6.26
C THR A 30 -15.21 17.10 6.18
N VAL A 31 -14.79 17.52 4.98
CA VAL A 31 -13.60 18.36 4.80
C VAL A 31 -13.78 19.70 5.51
N ARG A 32 -14.91 20.38 5.33
CA ARG A 32 -15.18 21.67 6.00
C ARG A 32 -15.15 21.53 7.52
N GLN A 33 -15.75 20.48 8.05
CA GLN A 33 -15.75 20.21 9.49
C GLN A 33 -14.34 19.94 10.00
N ALA A 34 -13.59 19.06 9.35
CA ALA A 34 -12.22 18.70 9.75
C ALA A 34 -11.25 19.89 9.71
N VAL A 35 -11.41 20.76 8.71
CA VAL A 35 -10.66 22.01 8.54
C VAL A 35 -11.02 23.02 9.64
N ALA A 36 -12.32 23.24 9.88
CA ALA A 36 -12.79 24.20 10.88
C ALA A 36 -12.40 23.79 12.31
N LEU A 37 -12.55 22.49 12.65
CA LEU A 37 -12.20 21.94 13.96
C LEU A 37 -10.74 22.21 14.35
N ARG A 38 -9.85 22.29 13.36
CA ARG A 38 -8.40 22.43 13.53
C ARG A 38 -7.87 23.80 13.09
N GLU A 39 -8.76 24.72 12.75
CA GLU A 39 -8.43 26.06 12.22
C GLU A 39 -7.43 26.02 11.06
N LEU A 40 -7.55 25.01 10.20
CA LEU A 40 -6.61 24.77 9.11
C LEU A 40 -6.87 25.76 7.96
N THR A 41 -5.79 26.24 7.36
CA THR A 41 -5.87 26.95 6.08
C THR A 41 -5.65 25.96 4.94
N VAL A 42 -6.66 25.73 4.13
CA VAL A 42 -6.54 24.85 2.94
C VAL A 42 -5.72 25.56 1.87
N GLU A 43 -4.63 24.94 1.42
CA GLU A 43 -3.84 25.44 0.29
C GLU A 43 -4.32 24.83 -1.02
N ARG A 44 -4.36 23.49 -1.11
CA ARG A 44 -4.86 22.79 -2.29
C ARG A 44 -5.15 21.32 -2.01
N VAL A 45 -5.97 20.73 -2.87
CA VAL A 45 -6.12 19.27 -2.96
C VAL A 45 -4.92 18.67 -3.70
N GLN A 46 -4.42 17.52 -3.28
CA GLN A 46 -3.39 16.81 -4.03
C GLN A 46 -4.00 16.16 -5.29
N VAL A 47 -3.43 16.47 -6.45
CA VAL A 47 -3.81 15.94 -7.77
C VAL A 47 -2.60 15.17 -8.34
N PRO A 48 -2.80 13.98 -8.97
CA PRO A 48 -4.06 13.30 -9.27
C PRO A 48 -4.76 12.69 -8.04
N GLY A 49 -4.14 12.76 -6.86
CA GLY A 49 -4.71 12.29 -5.61
C GLY A 49 -4.55 10.79 -5.36
N GLY A 50 -5.05 10.36 -4.20
CA GLY A 50 -5.04 8.96 -3.77
C GLY A 50 -6.13 8.12 -4.46
N ARG A 51 -6.02 6.80 -4.31
CA ARG A 51 -7.03 5.84 -4.78
C ARG A 51 -8.02 5.40 -3.68
N SER A 52 -7.70 5.66 -2.41
CA SER A 52 -8.47 5.20 -1.26
C SER A 52 -8.80 6.30 -0.25
N SER A 53 -8.29 7.51 -0.47
CA SER A 53 -8.44 8.64 0.44
C SER A 53 -8.28 9.96 -0.30
N LEU A 54 -8.94 10.99 0.21
CA LEU A 54 -8.63 12.38 -0.11
C LEU A 54 -7.37 12.82 0.62
N VAL A 55 -6.55 13.62 -0.04
CA VAL A 55 -5.34 14.24 0.52
C VAL A 55 -5.37 15.73 0.22
N VAL A 56 -5.32 16.55 1.26
CA VAL A 56 -5.39 18.02 1.19
C VAL A 56 -4.13 18.59 1.84
N LEU A 57 -3.45 19.48 1.12
CA LEU A 57 -2.34 20.25 1.67
C LEU A 57 -2.92 21.44 2.45
N VAL A 58 -2.54 21.54 3.71
CA VAL A 58 -3.12 22.51 4.67
C VAL A 58 -2.04 23.14 5.53
N ARG A 59 -2.19 24.42 5.91
CA ARG A 59 -1.37 25.04 6.96
C ARG A 59 -2.10 25.00 8.28
N ARG A 60 -1.35 24.75 9.33
CA ARG A 60 -1.80 24.88 10.73
C ARG A 60 -1.82 26.36 11.14
N PRO A 61 -2.47 26.72 12.27
CA PRO A 61 -2.53 28.11 12.75
C PRO A 61 -1.16 28.77 12.99
N ASP A 62 -0.15 27.97 13.36
CA ASP A 62 1.25 28.39 13.52
C ASP A 62 2.00 28.57 12.18
N GLY A 63 1.32 28.37 11.04
CA GLY A 63 1.89 28.43 9.70
C GLY A 63 2.57 27.14 9.23
N THR A 64 2.72 26.14 10.09
CA THR A 64 3.40 24.87 9.80
C THR A 64 2.69 24.10 8.68
N PRO A 65 3.41 23.67 7.62
CA PRO A 65 2.88 22.79 6.58
C PRO A 65 2.44 21.42 7.11
N ALA A 66 1.19 21.02 6.81
CA ALA A 66 0.66 19.70 7.13
C ALA A 66 -0.15 19.11 5.96
N VAL A 67 -0.56 17.84 6.12
CA VAL A 67 -1.48 17.13 5.22
C VAL A 67 -2.70 16.68 6.01
N LEU A 68 -3.89 17.05 5.54
CA LEU A 68 -5.14 16.49 6.01
C LEU A 68 -5.57 15.35 5.07
N LYS A 69 -5.70 14.15 5.61
CA LYS A 69 -6.12 12.96 4.87
C LYS A 69 -7.45 12.45 5.42
N LEU A 70 -8.40 12.21 4.53
CA LEU A 70 -9.70 11.64 4.86
C LEU A 70 -9.94 10.38 4.04
N ALA A 71 -10.37 9.31 4.70
CA ALA A 71 -10.64 8.03 4.07
C ALA A 71 -12.02 7.51 4.52
N PRO A 72 -12.72 6.72 3.69
CA PRO A 72 -13.96 6.08 4.10
C PRO A 72 -13.71 5.04 5.19
N PRO A 73 -14.69 4.72 6.06
CA PRO A 73 -14.52 3.73 7.13
C PRO A 73 -14.01 2.36 6.65
N ARG A 74 -14.43 1.91 5.47
CA ARG A 74 -13.94 0.67 4.84
C ARG A 74 -12.43 0.64 4.58
N ALA A 75 -11.79 1.80 4.49
CA ALA A 75 -10.34 1.93 4.35
C ALA A 75 -9.61 1.84 5.70
N ARG A 76 -10.34 1.73 6.81
CA ARG A 76 -9.82 1.55 8.17
C ARG A 76 -8.78 2.61 8.58
N PRO A 77 -9.11 3.91 8.49
CA PRO A 77 -8.16 4.99 8.85
C PRO A 77 -7.65 4.88 10.29
N GLU A 78 -8.39 4.27 11.21
CA GLU A 78 -7.97 3.99 12.58
C GLU A 78 -6.79 2.99 12.63
N SER A 79 -6.76 2.02 11.73
CA SER A 79 -5.62 1.10 11.61
C SER A 79 -4.38 1.85 11.10
N GLU A 80 -4.54 2.73 10.11
CA GLU A 80 -3.43 3.59 9.64
C GLU A 80 -2.91 4.49 10.77
N ARG A 81 -3.81 5.14 11.52
CA ARG A 81 -3.46 5.94 12.69
C ARG A 81 -2.60 5.16 13.69
N ALA A 82 -3.08 3.98 14.10
CA ALA A 82 -2.40 3.15 15.09
C ALA A 82 -0.99 2.72 14.62
N ALA A 83 -0.83 2.42 13.33
CA ALA A 83 0.49 2.07 12.79
C ALA A 83 1.43 3.28 12.73
N LEU A 84 0.94 4.45 12.32
CA LEU A 84 1.74 5.68 12.28
C LEU A 84 2.14 6.13 13.69
N ALA A 85 1.25 6.00 14.67
CA ALA A 85 1.54 6.24 16.08
C ALA A 85 2.62 5.28 16.59
N GLN A 86 2.50 3.97 16.30
CA GLN A 86 3.51 2.98 16.69
C GLN A 86 4.88 3.25 16.05
N TRP A 87 4.93 3.71 14.79
CA TRP A 87 6.19 4.06 14.16
C TRP A 87 6.75 5.39 14.68
N ALA A 88 5.92 6.33 15.15
CA ALA A 88 6.33 7.63 15.67
C ALA A 88 7.34 8.36 14.74
N GLY A 89 7.09 8.31 13.43
CA GLY A 89 7.98 8.88 12.41
C GLY A 89 9.18 8.01 12.00
N ARG A 90 9.35 6.81 12.57
CA ARG A 90 10.42 5.87 12.19
C ARG A 90 10.20 5.37 10.76
N GLY A 91 10.88 5.98 9.79
CA GLY A 91 10.80 5.59 8.37
C GLY A 91 9.45 5.87 7.70
N ALA A 92 8.46 6.38 8.43
CA ALA A 92 7.13 6.74 7.93
C ALA A 92 6.81 8.20 8.25
N VAL A 93 5.80 8.72 7.57
CA VAL A 93 5.19 10.02 7.85
C VAL A 93 4.74 10.11 9.32
N GLN A 94 5.01 11.22 9.99
CA GLN A 94 4.52 11.48 11.34
C GLN A 94 3.03 11.80 11.36
N LEU A 95 2.34 11.23 12.34
CA LEU A 95 1.03 11.66 12.77
C LEU A 95 1.21 12.91 13.66
N LEU A 96 0.50 13.99 13.36
CA LEU A 96 0.60 15.28 14.09
C LEU A 96 -0.47 15.44 15.18
N GLU A 97 -1.43 14.52 15.24
CA GLU A 97 -2.54 14.54 16.19
C GLU A 97 -2.93 13.09 16.52
N ASP A 98 -2.91 12.75 17.81
CA ASP A 98 -3.08 11.37 18.26
C ASP A 98 -4.50 10.84 18.04
N ASP A 99 -5.53 11.63 18.34
CA ASP A 99 -6.93 11.23 18.18
C ASP A 99 -7.75 12.31 17.46
N ALA A 100 -8.65 11.85 16.59
CA ALA A 100 -9.48 12.70 15.76
C ALA A 100 -10.91 12.17 15.73
N PRO A 101 -11.90 12.88 16.29
CA PRO A 101 -13.27 12.39 16.40
C PRO A 101 -13.96 12.23 15.03
N ASP A 102 -13.42 12.85 13.97
CA ASP A 102 -13.91 12.78 12.60
C ASP A 102 -13.21 11.71 11.74
N GLY A 103 -12.28 10.94 12.33
CA GLY A 103 -11.49 9.94 11.62
C GLY A 103 -10.47 10.52 10.62
N ALA A 104 -10.27 11.83 10.60
CA ALA A 104 -9.31 12.48 9.70
C ALA A 104 -7.88 12.38 10.26
N LEU A 105 -6.91 12.11 9.40
CA LEU A 105 -5.49 12.03 9.76
C LEU A 105 -4.83 13.38 9.44
N LEU A 106 -4.23 14.02 10.45
CA LEU A 106 -3.35 15.16 10.27
C LEU A 106 -1.89 14.67 10.30
N LEU A 107 -1.17 14.84 9.20
CA LEU A 107 0.15 14.23 8.97
C LEU A 107 1.20 15.29 8.66
N GLU A 108 2.47 14.99 8.94
CA GLU A 108 3.60 15.82 8.47
C GLU A 108 3.54 15.92 6.94
N ARG A 109 3.84 17.10 6.41
CA ARG A 109 3.85 17.30 4.98
C ARG A 109 5.19 16.85 4.39
N LEU A 110 5.13 15.85 3.53
CA LEU A 110 6.24 15.43 2.67
C LEU A 110 6.20 16.19 1.33
N HIS A 111 7.20 15.94 0.47
CA HIS A 111 7.23 16.43 -0.92
C HIS A 111 6.51 15.43 -1.83
N PRO A 112 5.20 15.62 -2.13
CA PRO A 112 4.39 14.60 -2.80
C PRO A 112 4.79 14.34 -4.25
N ASP A 113 5.52 15.28 -4.85
CA ASP A 113 5.93 15.24 -6.26
C ASP A 113 7.28 14.50 -6.45
N VAL A 114 7.96 14.15 -5.35
CA VAL A 114 9.26 13.46 -5.37
C VAL A 114 9.17 12.13 -4.61
N SER A 115 9.30 11.02 -5.34
CA SER A 115 9.28 9.66 -4.80
C SER A 115 10.57 8.92 -5.14
N VAL A 116 10.98 7.94 -4.33
CA VAL A 116 12.12 7.05 -4.68
C VAL A 116 11.92 6.38 -6.05
N ARG A 117 10.68 6.26 -6.53
CA ARG A 117 10.38 5.73 -7.87
C ARG A 117 10.99 6.58 -9.00
N SER A 118 11.30 7.86 -8.80
CA SER A 118 11.96 8.68 -9.81
C SER A 118 13.47 8.41 -9.92
N LEU A 119 14.06 7.69 -8.96
CA LEU A 119 15.48 7.34 -8.98
C LEU A 119 15.76 6.20 -9.99
N PRO A 120 17.02 6.04 -10.44
CA PRO A 120 17.47 4.84 -11.12
C PRO A 120 17.14 3.59 -10.31
N GLU A 121 16.71 2.53 -10.98
CA GLU A 121 16.04 1.39 -10.32
C GLU A 121 16.86 0.75 -9.19
N ALA A 122 18.17 0.59 -9.38
CA ALA A 122 19.05 0.04 -8.34
C ALA A 122 19.03 0.89 -7.06
N LYS A 123 19.07 2.23 -7.21
CA LYS A 123 18.98 3.16 -6.07
C LYS A 123 17.57 3.20 -5.49
N ALA A 124 16.54 3.19 -6.33
CA ALA A 124 15.15 3.16 -5.89
C ALA A 124 14.85 1.94 -4.99
N LEU A 125 15.30 0.75 -5.40
CA LEU A 125 15.16 -0.48 -4.61
C LEU A 125 15.94 -0.40 -3.29
N LEU A 126 17.16 0.12 -3.30
CA LEU A 126 17.97 0.28 -2.09
C LEU A 126 17.29 1.20 -1.07
N GLU A 127 16.87 2.40 -1.50
CA GLU A 127 16.21 3.38 -0.62
C GLU A 127 14.86 2.88 -0.12
N ALA A 128 14.09 2.20 -0.98
CA ALA A 128 12.81 1.61 -0.61
C ALA A 128 12.97 0.47 0.40
N ALA A 129 13.91 -0.46 0.17
CA ALA A 129 14.21 -1.56 1.10
C ALA A 129 14.70 -1.03 2.46
N GLY A 130 15.62 -0.06 2.45
CA GLY A 130 16.11 0.57 3.68
C GLY A 130 14.99 1.30 4.45
N THR A 131 14.04 1.91 3.75
CA THR A 131 12.85 2.51 4.37
C THR A 131 11.94 1.45 4.98
N LEU A 132 11.66 0.37 4.25
CA LEU A 132 10.80 -0.73 4.70
C LEU A 132 11.35 -1.40 5.96
N ARG A 133 12.66 -1.65 6.01
CA ARG A 133 13.33 -2.27 7.16
C ARG A 133 13.08 -1.54 8.48
N ARG A 134 12.98 -0.21 8.43
CA ARG A 134 12.71 0.64 9.60
C ARG A 134 11.29 0.47 10.14
N LEU A 135 10.35 0.06 9.30
CA LEU A 135 8.95 -0.13 9.65
C LEU A 135 8.70 -1.45 10.39
N TRP A 136 9.57 -2.46 10.21
CA TRP A 136 9.42 -3.76 10.85
C TRP A 136 9.79 -3.70 12.33
N VAL A 137 8.80 -3.33 13.13
CA VAL A 137 8.84 -3.26 14.59
C VAL A 137 7.85 -4.26 15.18
N ALA A 138 7.93 -4.51 16.49
CA ALA A 138 6.87 -5.23 17.18
C ALA A 138 5.56 -4.41 17.12
N PRO A 139 4.41 -5.05 16.88
CA PRO A 139 3.13 -4.36 16.98
C PRO A 139 2.85 -3.95 18.44
N PRO A 140 2.01 -2.92 18.68
CA PRO A 140 1.63 -2.50 20.02
C PRO A 140 0.82 -3.61 20.72
N GLN A 141 0.95 -3.72 22.04
CA GLN A 141 0.19 -4.70 22.81
C GLN A 141 -1.32 -4.48 22.66
N GLY A 142 -2.09 -5.56 22.49
CA GLY A 142 -3.55 -5.49 22.34
C GLY A 142 -4.01 -4.89 20.99
N HIS A 143 -3.13 -4.82 19.99
CA HIS A 143 -3.51 -4.32 18.67
C HIS A 143 -4.66 -5.10 18.04
N THR A 144 -5.41 -4.42 17.17
CA THR A 144 -6.48 -5.02 16.34
C THR A 144 -6.10 -5.12 14.87
N PHE A 145 -4.81 -4.92 14.55
CA PHE A 145 -4.32 -5.10 13.20
C PHE A 145 -4.67 -6.47 12.65
N GLU A 146 -5.09 -6.46 11.39
CA GLU A 146 -5.31 -7.67 10.64
C GLU A 146 -4.01 -8.48 10.49
N THR A 147 -4.09 -9.80 10.50
CA THR A 147 -2.94 -10.67 10.25
C THR A 147 -2.72 -10.91 8.76
N VAL A 148 -1.47 -11.20 8.35
CA VAL A 148 -1.16 -11.67 6.98
C VAL A 148 -2.01 -12.89 6.61
N ALA A 149 -2.19 -13.84 7.53
CA ALA A 149 -3.05 -15.01 7.32
C ALA A 149 -4.51 -14.62 7.02
N GLY A 150 -5.08 -13.70 7.80
CA GLY A 150 -6.46 -13.21 7.63
C GLY A 150 -6.65 -12.44 6.31
N ARG A 151 -5.69 -11.55 5.98
CA ARG A 151 -5.72 -10.78 4.71
C ARG A 151 -5.67 -11.68 3.51
N THR A 152 -4.66 -12.55 3.49
CA THR A 152 -4.43 -13.47 2.39
C THR A 152 -5.54 -14.51 2.30
N GLY A 153 -6.23 -14.83 3.40
CA GLY A 153 -7.41 -15.70 3.41
C GLY A 153 -8.60 -15.11 2.65
N ARG A 154 -8.93 -13.83 2.87
CA ARG A 154 -9.98 -13.16 2.09
C ARG A 154 -9.60 -12.99 0.62
N GLN A 155 -8.33 -12.71 0.36
CA GLN A 155 -7.79 -12.65 -1.00
C GLN A 155 -7.87 -14.02 -1.70
N ALA A 156 -7.53 -15.10 -0.99
CA ALA A 156 -7.63 -16.47 -1.48
C ALA A 156 -9.07 -16.85 -1.84
N ALA A 157 -10.05 -16.51 -0.99
CA ALA A 157 -11.46 -16.72 -1.30
C ALA A 157 -11.90 -15.98 -2.58
N ALA A 158 -11.50 -14.71 -2.74
CA ALA A 158 -11.80 -13.94 -3.94
C ALA A 158 -11.11 -14.50 -5.21
N MET A 159 -9.88 -15.03 -5.07
CA MET A 159 -9.18 -15.69 -6.16
C MET A 159 -9.87 -17.00 -6.58
N ARG A 160 -10.30 -17.84 -5.63
CA ARG A 160 -11.06 -19.07 -5.92
C ARG A 160 -12.33 -18.79 -6.71
N ALA A 161 -13.14 -17.83 -6.24
CA ALA A 161 -14.36 -17.42 -6.94
C ALA A 161 -14.06 -16.88 -8.36
N SER A 162 -12.91 -16.23 -8.57
CA SER A 162 -12.51 -15.74 -9.90
C SER A 162 -12.04 -16.88 -10.81
N ALA A 163 -11.36 -17.90 -10.26
CA ALA A 163 -10.92 -19.09 -11.00
C ALA A 163 -12.10 -19.99 -11.42
N GLU A 164 -13.15 -20.07 -10.59
CA GLU A 164 -14.40 -20.75 -10.97
C GLU A 164 -15.10 -20.06 -12.14
N ALA A 165 -15.03 -18.72 -12.20
CA ALA A 165 -15.64 -17.93 -13.26
C ALA A 165 -14.78 -17.82 -14.53
N ASP A 166 -13.47 -18.06 -14.42
CA ASP A 166 -12.50 -17.87 -15.50
C ASP A 166 -11.38 -18.90 -15.45
N ALA A 167 -11.49 -19.91 -16.33
CA ALA A 167 -10.54 -21.01 -16.39
C ALA A 167 -9.12 -20.58 -16.79
N GLU A 168 -8.92 -19.40 -17.41
CA GLU A 168 -7.58 -18.95 -17.80
C GLU A 168 -6.69 -18.63 -16.60
N VAL A 169 -7.28 -18.15 -15.49
CA VAL A 169 -6.51 -17.79 -14.29
C VAL A 169 -6.38 -18.94 -13.29
N ALA A 170 -7.17 -20.01 -13.46
CA ALA A 170 -7.25 -21.11 -12.51
C ALA A 170 -5.87 -21.76 -12.19
N PRO A 171 -5.00 -22.07 -13.17
CA PRO A 171 -3.70 -22.68 -12.87
C PRO A 171 -2.80 -21.80 -12.00
N LEU A 172 -2.75 -20.48 -12.28
CA LEU A 172 -1.97 -19.54 -11.46
C LEU A 172 -2.58 -19.35 -10.07
N VAL A 173 -3.91 -19.37 -9.96
CA VAL A 173 -4.61 -19.29 -8.67
C VAL A 173 -4.28 -20.52 -7.82
N GLU A 174 -4.34 -21.73 -8.37
CA GLU A 174 -3.99 -22.96 -7.64
C GLU A 174 -2.56 -22.90 -7.10
N VAL A 175 -1.59 -22.53 -7.94
CA VAL A 175 -0.17 -22.40 -7.56
C VAL A 175 0.02 -21.33 -6.47
N ALA A 176 -0.66 -20.19 -6.57
CA ALA A 176 -0.62 -19.15 -5.53
C ALA A 176 -1.23 -19.62 -4.20
N LEU A 177 -2.34 -20.36 -4.25
CA LEU A 177 -3.01 -20.88 -3.06
C LEU A 177 -2.16 -21.93 -2.34
N ALA A 178 -1.54 -22.84 -3.10
CA ALA A 178 -0.60 -23.82 -2.55
C ALA A 178 0.60 -23.12 -1.88
N ALA A 179 1.21 -22.14 -2.57
CA ALA A 179 2.31 -21.35 -1.98
C ALA A 179 1.88 -20.65 -0.68
N ARG A 180 0.66 -20.10 -0.62
CA ARG A 180 0.13 -19.50 0.62
C ARG A 180 0.01 -20.54 1.74
N GLU A 181 -0.50 -21.73 1.45
CA GLU A 181 -0.67 -22.79 2.45
C GLU A 181 0.67 -23.22 3.04
N GLU A 182 1.68 -23.42 2.19
CA GLU A 182 3.05 -23.74 2.62
C GLU A 182 3.66 -22.62 3.49
N LEU A 183 3.53 -21.36 3.08
CA LEU A 183 4.09 -20.21 3.81
C LEU A 183 3.47 -20.06 5.20
N LEU A 184 2.17 -20.35 5.34
CA LEU A 184 1.42 -20.23 6.59
C LEU A 184 1.55 -21.47 7.50
N ALA A 185 2.18 -22.55 7.04
CA ALA A 185 2.39 -23.75 7.85
C ALA A 185 3.47 -23.54 8.94
N ALA A 186 4.40 -22.61 8.72
CA ALA A 186 5.40 -22.24 9.72
C ALA A 186 4.80 -21.33 10.81
N PRO A 187 5.38 -21.30 12.03
CA PRO A 187 4.98 -20.35 13.07
C PRO A 187 5.00 -18.90 12.56
N PRO A 188 3.99 -18.09 12.89
CA PRO A 188 3.90 -16.73 12.37
C PRO A 188 4.98 -15.83 12.98
N GLU A 189 5.63 -15.02 12.14
CA GLU A 189 6.31 -13.82 12.60
C GLU A 189 5.28 -12.77 13.03
N GLU A 190 5.59 -12.02 14.09
CA GLU A 190 4.73 -10.93 14.59
C GLU A 190 5.41 -9.57 14.41
N ARG A 191 5.50 -9.12 13.16
CA ARG A 191 6.00 -7.78 12.82
C ARG A 191 4.87 -6.89 12.32
N LEU A 192 4.87 -5.63 12.73
CA LEU A 192 4.03 -4.61 12.12
C LEU A 192 4.57 -4.27 10.72
N LEU A 193 3.72 -4.43 9.72
CA LEU A 193 4.04 -4.22 8.31
C LEU A 193 3.27 -3.02 7.76
N HIS A 194 3.79 -2.39 6.70
CA HIS A 194 3.06 -1.40 5.91
C HIS A 194 1.91 -2.04 5.11
N GLY A 195 2.02 -3.31 4.75
CA GLY A 195 1.01 -4.17 4.12
C GLY A 195 0.74 -3.90 2.63
N THR A 196 1.03 -2.69 2.17
CA THR A 196 0.85 -2.25 0.78
C THR A 196 2.06 -1.51 0.22
N PHE A 197 3.25 -1.73 0.78
CA PHE A 197 4.48 -1.02 0.44
C PHE A 197 4.82 -1.09 -1.05
N ARG A 198 5.41 -0.02 -1.59
CA ARG A 198 5.92 0.09 -2.97
C ARG A 198 6.75 1.35 -3.09
N GLN A 199 7.63 1.46 -4.07
CA GLN A 199 8.47 2.63 -4.34
C GLN A 199 7.64 3.92 -4.36
N SER A 200 6.47 3.93 -5.01
CA SER A 200 5.60 5.11 -5.08
C SER A 200 4.95 5.54 -3.75
N LYS A 201 5.17 4.78 -2.67
CA LYS A 201 4.72 5.10 -1.30
C LYS A 201 5.85 5.64 -0.44
N VAL A 202 7.05 5.79 -1.00
CA VAL A 202 8.18 6.44 -0.33
C VAL A 202 8.43 7.78 -1.01
N LEU A 203 8.23 8.85 -0.24
CA LEU A 203 8.29 10.23 -0.69
C LEU A 203 9.45 10.96 -0.02
N ALA A 204 9.95 12.02 -0.67
CA ALA A 204 10.98 12.84 -0.07
C ALA A 204 10.42 13.63 1.12
N GLY A 205 11.22 13.79 2.17
CA GLY A 205 10.85 14.54 3.36
C GLY A 205 12.00 15.38 3.90
N ASP A 206 11.69 16.32 4.77
CA ASP A 206 12.69 17.21 5.37
C ASP A 206 13.40 16.55 6.56
N ARG A 207 12.66 15.75 7.35
CA ARG A 207 13.18 15.05 8.54
C ARG A 207 14.09 13.87 8.20
N MET A 208 13.78 13.17 7.11
CA MET A 208 14.61 12.12 6.51
C MET A 208 14.46 12.19 5.00
N PRO A 209 15.49 11.85 4.21
CA PRO A 209 15.43 11.94 2.75
C PRO A 209 14.26 11.16 2.15
N TRP A 210 13.84 10.07 2.79
CA TRP A 210 12.80 9.16 2.30
C TRP A 210 11.92 8.64 3.44
N LEU A 211 10.60 8.84 3.32
CA LEU A 211 9.60 8.45 4.30
C LEU A 211 8.41 7.76 3.63
N ALA A 212 7.91 6.70 4.27
CA ALA A 212 6.77 5.93 3.80
C ALA A 212 5.43 6.61 4.14
N VAL A 213 4.44 6.47 3.25
CA VAL A 213 3.09 7.04 3.42
C VAL A 213 1.98 6.05 3.11
N GLY A 214 0.83 6.26 3.75
CA GLY A 214 -0.42 5.56 3.43
C GLY A 214 -0.32 4.04 3.57
N PRO A 215 0.05 3.53 4.76
CA PRO A 215 -0.01 2.11 5.06
C PRO A 215 -1.44 1.59 5.02
N ASP A 216 -1.56 0.28 4.79
CA ASP A 216 -2.76 -0.50 5.12
C ASP A 216 -2.22 -1.66 5.97
N PRO A 217 -2.01 -1.41 7.27
CA PRO A 217 -1.10 -2.21 8.08
C PRO A 217 -1.65 -3.61 8.34
N VAL A 218 -0.72 -4.56 8.44
CA VAL A 218 -0.96 -5.94 8.91
C VAL A 218 0.14 -6.36 9.84
N VAL A 219 -0.16 -7.37 10.65
CA VAL A 219 0.85 -8.10 11.42
C VAL A 219 1.17 -9.42 10.75
N GLY A 220 2.45 -9.71 10.59
CA GLY A 220 2.90 -10.96 10.02
C GLY A 220 4.36 -10.92 9.60
N GLU A 221 4.66 -11.74 8.59
CA GLU A 221 6.01 -11.95 8.07
C GLU A 221 6.54 -10.79 7.21
N CYS A 222 7.80 -10.41 7.46
CA CYS A 222 8.49 -9.35 6.73
C CYS A 222 8.49 -9.56 5.19
N ALA A 223 8.66 -10.81 4.75
CA ALA A 223 8.70 -11.16 3.32
C ALA A 223 7.40 -10.79 2.58
N PHE A 224 6.24 -10.78 3.26
CA PHE A 224 4.96 -10.36 2.67
C PHE A 224 4.97 -8.89 2.23
N ASP A 225 5.61 -8.02 3.02
CA ASP A 225 5.67 -6.60 2.73
C ASP A 225 6.72 -6.30 1.65
N LEU A 226 7.85 -7.01 1.71
CA LEU A 226 8.95 -6.90 0.73
C LEU A 226 8.54 -7.39 -0.67
N ALA A 227 7.66 -8.37 -0.77
CA ALA A 227 7.19 -8.98 -2.01
C ALA A 227 6.68 -7.96 -3.06
N ARG A 228 6.14 -6.79 -2.67
CA ARG A 228 5.76 -5.75 -3.66
C ARG A 228 6.95 -5.11 -4.35
N LEU A 229 8.08 -4.95 -3.68
CA LEU A 229 9.26 -4.34 -4.28
C LEU A 229 9.86 -5.22 -5.38
N VAL A 230 9.72 -6.55 -5.28
CA VAL A 230 10.13 -7.46 -6.35
C VAL A 230 9.41 -7.12 -7.65
N ARG A 231 8.10 -6.83 -7.57
CA ARG A 231 7.23 -6.54 -8.72
C ARG A 231 7.14 -5.06 -9.10
N ASP A 232 7.78 -4.14 -8.38
CA ASP A 232 7.71 -2.73 -8.76
C ASP A 232 8.33 -2.51 -10.15
N ARG A 233 7.69 -1.66 -10.96
CA ARG A 233 8.04 -1.47 -12.39
C ARG A 233 7.89 -2.77 -13.19
N VAL A 234 6.80 -3.52 -12.95
CA VAL A 234 6.50 -4.75 -13.70
C VAL A 234 6.49 -4.51 -15.21
N GLU A 235 6.01 -3.35 -15.64
CA GLU A 235 6.01 -2.92 -17.04
C GLU A 235 7.42 -2.90 -17.65
N ASP A 236 8.42 -2.42 -16.90
CA ASP A 236 9.81 -2.36 -17.34
C ASP A 236 10.43 -3.76 -17.36
N LEU A 237 10.05 -4.63 -16.42
CA LEU A 237 10.52 -6.00 -16.37
C LEU A 237 9.99 -6.82 -17.55
N ILE A 238 8.70 -6.71 -17.86
CA ILE A 238 8.03 -7.41 -18.98
C ILE A 238 8.57 -6.94 -20.32
N ALA A 239 8.86 -5.65 -20.47
CA ALA A 239 9.43 -5.10 -21.69
C ALA A 239 10.88 -5.58 -21.98
N GLN A 240 11.55 -6.24 -21.04
CA GLN A 240 12.94 -6.68 -21.19
C GLN A 240 13.01 -8.19 -21.51
N PRO A 241 13.78 -8.63 -22.53
CA PRO A 241 14.00 -10.06 -22.80
C PRO A 241 14.61 -10.83 -21.61
N SER A 242 15.33 -10.11 -20.73
CA SER A 242 15.92 -10.68 -19.52
C SER A 242 15.02 -10.57 -18.27
N GLY A 243 13.74 -10.21 -18.42
CA GLY A 243 12.80 -9.91 -17.33
C GLY A 243 12.71 -10.99 -16.27
N ALA A 244 12.54 -12.25 -16.67
CA ALA A 244 12.51 -13.39 -15.74
C ALA A 244 13.82 -13.56 -14.96
N ALA A 245 14.97 -13.44 -15.64
CA ALA A 245 16.29 -13.52 -14.98
C ALA A 245 16.54 -12.33 -14.04
N THR A 246 16.11 -11.13 -14.43
CA THR A 246 16.17 -9.92 -13.59
C THR A 246 15.28 -10.06 -12.35
N THR A 247 14.09 -10.65 -12.49
CA THR A 247 13.17 -10.94 -11.39
C THR A 247 13.80 -11.90 -10.37
N ARG A 248 14.36 -13.02 -10.83
CA ARG A 248 15.07 -13.97 -9.93
C ARG A 248 16.23 -13.32 -9.18
N ARG A 249 17.06 -12.52 -9.88
CA ARG A 249 18.15 -11.75 -9.24
C ARG A 249 17.61 -10.74 -8.24
N ARG A 250 16.46 -10.13 -8.51
CA ARG A 250 15.83 -9.14 -7.64
C ARG A 250 15.29 -9.78 -6.36
N VAL A 251 14.63 -10.95 -6.45
CA VAL A 251 14.23 -11.75 -5.28
C VAL A 251 15.44 -12.01 -4.40
N LYS A 252 16.51 -12.60 -4.97
CA LYS A 252 17.75 -12.89 -4.25
C LYS A 252 18.34 -11.64 -3.57
N ARG A 253 18.53 -10.55 -4.30
CA ARG A 253 19.14 -9.32 -3.77
C ARG A 253 18.33 -8.67 -2.65
N LEU A 254 17.00 -8.66 -2.77
CA LEU A 254 16.13 -8.09 -1.73
C LEU A 254 16.07 -9.00 -0.50
N ALA A 255 16.07 -10.32 -0.70
CA ALA A 255 16.16 -11.29 0.38
C ALA A 255 17.44 -11.11 1.19
N GLU A 256 18.59 -11.10 0.50
CA GLU A 256 19.91 -10.91 1.09
C GLU A 256 20.06 -9.54 1.78
N SER A 257 19.53 -8.46 1.20
CA SER A 257 19.74 -7.12 1.75
C SER A 257 19.00 -6.87 3.07
N LEU A 258 17.94 -7.62 3.33
CA LEU A 258 17.09 -7.45 4.51
C LEU A 258 17.04 -8.69 5.41
N ASP A 259 17.88 -9.70 5.13
CA ASP A 259 17.96 -10.96 5.86
C ASP A 259 16.60 -11.66 5.98
N VAL A 260 15.89 -11.76 4.85
CA VAL A 260 14.65 -12.54 4.75
C VAL A 260 14.88 -13.79 3.92
N ASP A 261 14.16 -14.87 4.21
CA ASP A 261 14.26 -16.10 3.44
C ASP A 261 13.85 -15.88 1.98
N GLN A 262 14.72 -16.32 1.05
CA GLN A 262 14.55 -16.10 -0.38
C GLN A 262 13.32 -16.80 -0.95
N GLU A 263 13.07 -18.05 -0.53
CA GLU A 263 11.93 -18.83 -1.02
C GLU A 263 10.62 -18.30 -0.46
N ARG A 264 10.63 -17.83 0.79
CA ARG A 264 9.47 -17.17 1.38
C ARG A 264 9.14 -15.86 0.68
N LEU A 265 10.14 -15.05 0.34
CA LEU A 265 9.96 -13.86 -0.48
C LEU A 265 9.43 -14.19 -1.88
N ARG A 266 9.95 -15.24 -2.53
CA ARG A 266 9.46 -15.71 -3.83
C ARG A 266 7.98 -16.11 -3.75
N GLY A 267 7.62 -16.93 -2.77
CA GLY A 267 6.25 -17.40 -2.56
C GLY A 267 5.26 -16.26 -2.29
N TRP A 268 5.61 -15.31 -1.42
CA TRP A 268 4.76 -14.12 -1.21
C TRP A 268 4.70 -13.20 -2.42
N THR A 269 5.77 -13.13 -3.22
CA THR A 269 5.75 -12.40 -4.49
C THR A 269 4.78 -13.04 -5.47
N LEU A 270 4.83 -14.37 -5.63
CA LEU A 270 3.92 -15.14 -6.47
C LEU A 270 2.47 -14.94 -6.04
N PHE A 271 2.15 -15.19 -4.77
CA PHE A 271 0.79 -15.02 -4.24
C PHE A 271 0.25 -13.62 -4.55
N ARG A 272 1.06 -12.59 -4.28
CA ARG A 272 0.63 -11.20 -4.46
C ARG A 272 0.61 -10.78 -5.92
N ALA A 273 1.44 -11.39 -6.78
CA ALA A 273 1.41 -11.27 -8.24
C ALA A 273 0.05 -11.70 -8.77
N VAL A 274 -0.32 -12.95 -8.51
CA VAL A 274 -1.58 -13.57 -8.92
C VAL A 274 -2.78 -12.81 -8.34
N GLU A 275 -2.78 -12.52 -7.04
CA GLU A 275 -3.89 -11.80 -6.39
C GLU A 275 -4.20 -10.47 -7.06
N SER A 276 -3.15 -9.69 -7.39
CA SER A 276 -3.36 -8.38 -8.00
C SER A 276 -3.71 -8.48 -9.48
N GLY A 277 -3.19 -9.50 -10.19
CA GLY A 277 -3.53 -9.78 -11.59
C GLY A 277 -4.99 -10.21 -11.73
N VAL A 278 -5.42 -11.21 -10.95
CA VAL A 278 -6.81 -11.68 -10.88
C VAL A 278 -7.76 -10.54 -10.47
N ARG A 279 -7.39 -9.74 -9.46
CA ARG A 279 -8.18 -8.55 -9.09
C ARG A 279 -8.24 -7.53 -10.23
N ALA A 280 -7.15 -7.29 -10.95
CA ALA A 280 -7.13 -6.36 -12.08
C ALA A 280 -8.07 -6.83 -13.19
N ARG A 281 -8.06 -8.13 -13.50
CA ARG A 281 -8.95 -8.77 -14.47
C ARG A 281 -10.41 -8.59 -14.09
N ARG A 282 -10.77 -8.91 -12.84
CA ARG A 282 -12.13 -8.77 -12.30
C ARG A 282 -12.70 -7.34 -12.38
N VAL A 283 -11.85 -6.31 -12.29
CA VAL A 283 -12.27 -4.90 -12.39
C VAL A 283 -12.04 -4.29 -13.78
N GLY A 284 -11.84 -5.13 -14.81
CA GLY A 284 -11.72 -4.68 -16.20
C GLY A 284 -10.42 -3.97 -16.55
N ARG A 285 -9.35 -4.14 -15.76
CA ARG A 285 -8.01 -3.60 -16.06
C ARG A 285 -7.16 -4.65 -16.78
N ALA A 286 -7.54 -4.98 -18.02
CA ALA A 286 -6.94 -6.06 -18.82
C ALA A 286 -5.41 -5.97 -18.93
N ARG A 287 -4.89 -4.80 -19.35
CA ARG A 287 -3.43 -4.59 -19.45
C ARG A 287 -2.69 -4.81 -18.13
N ASP A 288 -3.24 -4.35 -17.02
CA ASP A 288 -2.60 -4.58 -15.71
C ASP A 288 -2.69 -6.06 -15.31
N ALA A 289 -3.77 -6.75 -15.67
CA ALA A 289 -3.91 -8.17 -15.39
C ALA A 289 -2.87 -9.00 -16.15
N GLU A 290 -2.74 -8.77 -17.47
CA GLU A 290 -1.77 -9.44 -18.33
C GLU A 290 -0.34 -9.32 -17.79
N LEU A 291 0.12 -8.08 -17.54
CA LEU A 291 1.47 -7.83 -17.03
C LEU A 291 1.73 -8.53 -15.68
N LEU A 292 0.74 -8.54 -14.79
CA LEU A 292 0.90 -9.11 -13.45
C LEU A 292 0.84 -10.65 -13.45
N LEU A 293 0.04 -11.25 -14.32
CA LEU A 293 -0.08 -12.70 -14.46
C LEU A 293 1.10 -13.28 -15.25
N GLU A 294 1.58 -12.59 -16.28
CA GLU A 294 2.81 -12.96 -16.98
C GLU A 294 4.02 -12.92 -16.03
N PHE A 295 4.15 -11.84 -15.24
CA PHE A 295 5.18 -11.73 -14.21
C PHE A 295 5.07 -12.85 -13.16
N ALA A 296 3.84 -13.24 -12.78
CA ALA A 296 3.62 -14.35 -11.85
C ALA A 296 4.19 -15.67 -12.39
N GLY A 297 4.10 -15.90 -13.71
CA GLY A 297 4.63 -17.10 -14.37
C GLY A 297 6.17 -17.21 -14.36
N TRP A 298 6.90 -16.18 -13.92
CA TRP A 298 8.36 -16.22 -13.80
C TRP A 298 8.87 -16.64 -12.42
N LEU A 299 7.97 -16.72 -11.44
CA LEU A 299 8.27 -16.97 -10.03
C LEU A 299 8.10 -18.44 -9.69
#